data_AF-A0A087HN30-F1
#
_entry.id   AF-A0A087HN30-F1
#
_cell.length_a   1.000
_cell.length_b   1.000
_cell.length_c   1.000
_cell.angle_alpha   90.00
_cell.angle_beta   90.00
_cell.angle_gamma   90.00
#
_symmetry.space_group_name_H-M   'P 1'
#
loop_
_entity.id
_entity.type
_entity.pdbx_description
1 polymer ?
#
loop_
_entity_poly.entity_id
_entity_poly.type
_entity_poly.pdbx_seq_one_letter_code
_entity_poly.pdbx_strand_id
1 'polypeptide(L)'
;MTSRKVLVPPEEKPTSSTFYNHSNDPWFKDRSIEPSDITRMVETPVDLLEPPKSKHKRVPKAFGSLPVHAVYSSPRPVTIKNQQDWNIPPCVSNWENLEGYEIPLTKRLKAYNGRGIYDFVNLEINNNFAKVSNVLNEADQRAREAISMRLEMQKEMEMMKEKREGDKA
;
A
#
# COMPACT_ATOMS: atom_id res chain seq x y z
N MET A 1 -61.29 -8.14 -1.69
CA MET A 1 -61.59 -6.70 -1.63
C MET A 1 -60.53 -5.95 -2.40
N THR A 2 -60.82 -5.64 -3.65
CA THR A 2 -59.93 -4.95 -4.59
C THR A 2 -59.89 -3.46 -4.23
N SER A 3 -58.73 -2.99 -3.77
CA SER A 3 -58.52 -1.58 -3.43
C SER A 3 -58.44 -0.75 -4.71
N ARG A 4 -59.46 0.07 -4.94
CA ARG A 4 -59.55 1.02 -6.05
C ARG A 4 -58.46 2.06 -5.86
N LYS A 5 -57.36 1.95 -6.61
CA LYS A 5 -56.36 3.03 -6.72
C LYS A 5 -57.10 4.24 -7.25
N VAL A 6 -57.33 5.22 -6.38
CA VAL A 6 -57.82 6.55 -6.75
C VAL A 6 -56.75 7.14 -7.67
N LEU A 7 -57.08 7.29 -8.94
CA LEU A 7 -56.24 7.97 -9.91
C LEU A 7 -56.23 9.45 -9.50
N VAL A 8 -55.14 9.87 -8.87
CA VAL A 8 -54.87 11.29 -8.64
C VAL A 8 -54.69 11.93 -10.02
N PRO A 9 -55.44 12.98 -10.38
CA PRO A 9 -55.25 13.67 -11.65
C PRO A 9 -53.81 14.21 -11.74
N PRO A 10 -53.18 14.23 -12.93
CA PRO A 10 -51.84 14.75 -13.08
C PRO A 10 -51.82 16.21 -12.64
N GLU A 11 -50.88 16.55 -11.77
CA GLU A 11 -50.66 17.92 -11.30
C GLU A 11 -50.34 18.80 -12.53
N GLU A 12 -51.27 19.68 -12.89
CA GLU A 12 -51.07 20.69 -13.92
C GLU A 12 -49.95 21.63 -13.42
N LYS A 13 -48.75 21.50 -13.99
CA LYS A 13 -47.66 22.44 -13.74
C LYS A 13 -48.18 23.86 -14.00
N PRO A 14 -47.95 24.83 -13.10
CA PRO A 14 -48.44 26.19 -13.31
C PRO A 14 -47.83 26.73 -14.60
N THR A 15 -48.68 27.08 -15.57
CA THR A 15 -48.28 27.87 -16.74
C THR A 15 -47.98 29.29 -16.25
N SER A 16 -46.82 29.46 -15.63
CA SER A 16 -46.33 30.76 -15.18
C SER A 16 -46.00 31.60 -16.41
N SER A 17 -46.94 32.45 -16.84
CA SER A 17 -46.66 33.44 -17.88
C SER A 17 -46.04 34.66 -17.23
N THR A 18 -44.82 35.02 -17.64
CA THR A 18 -44.15 36.25 -17.20
C THR A 18 -44.20 37.29 -18.31
N PHE A 19 -44.54 38.53 -17.99
CA PHE A 19 -44.48 39.63 -18.94
C PHE A 19 -43.11 40.30 -18.83
N TYR A 20 -42.39 40.35 -19.95
CA TYR A 20 -41.11 41.05 -20.03
C TYR A 20 -41.30 42.36 -20.78
N ASN A 21 -40.86 43.45 -20.17
CA ASN A 21 -40.96 44.78 -20.75
C ASN A 21 -39.64 45.14 -21.44
N HIS A 22 -39.71 45.38 -22.75
CA HIS A 22 -38.54 45.68 -23.58
C HIS A 22 -38.15 47.17 -23.61
N SER A 23 -38.86 48.07 -22.90
CA SER A 23 -38.59 49.52 -22.94
C SER A 23 -37.14 49.92 -22.60
N ASN A 24 -36.39 49.07 -21.88
CA ASN A 24 -35.00 49.34 -21.52
C ASN A 24 -33.96 48.57 -22.38
N ASP A 25 -34.40 47.69 -23.29
CA ASP A 25 -33.50 46.91 -24.14
C ASP A 25 -32.97 47.78 -25.31
N PRO A 26 -31.66 48.05 -25.41
CA PRO A 26 -31.11 48.92 -26.46
C PRO A 26 -31.40 48.45 -27.89
N TRP A 27 -31.61 47.14 -28.06
CA TRP A 27 -31.91 46.52 -29.35
C TRP A 27 -33.31 46.87 -29.90
N PHE A 28 -34.25 47.25 -29.02
CA PHE A 28 -35.66 47.50 -29.35
C PHE A 28 -35.97 48.99 -29.57
N LYS A 29 -35.17 49.88 -28.98
CA LYS A 29 -35.38 51.35 -29.03
C LYS A 29 -35.45 51.94 -30.44
N ASP A 30 -34.72 51.37 -31.39
CA ASP A 30 -34.66 51.87 -32.77
C ASP A 30 -35.61 51.12 -33.74
N ARG A 31 -36.32 50.09 -33.25
CA ARG A 31 -37.09 49.16 -34.07
C ARG A 31 -38.59 49.15 -33.79
N SER A 32 -39.02 49.54 -32.59
CA SER A 32 -40.43 49.62 -32.23
C SER A 32 -41.00 51.01 -32.49
N ILE A 33 -42.22 51.05 -33.03
CA ILE A 33 -42.99 52.28 -33.23
C ILE A 33 -43.69 52.69 -31.93
N GLU A 34 -43.92 51.73 -31.01
CA GLU A 34 -44.55 51.95 -29.71
C GLU A 34 -43.50 52.00 -28.57
N PRO A 35 -43.66 52.89 -27.58
CA PRO A 35 -42.67 53.11 -26.51
C PRO A 35 -42.63 52.00 -25.45
N SER A 36 -43.59 51.08 -25.44
CA SER A 36 -43.68 50.00 -24.46
C SER A 36 -44.16 48.69 -25.08
N ASP A 37 -43.23 47.97 -25.69
CA ASP A 37 -43.47 46.61 -26.17
C ASP A 37 -43.26 45.61 -25.03
N ILE A 38 -44.37 44.95 -24.65
CA ILE A 38 -44.42 43.99 -23.55
C ILE A 38 -44.71 42.61 -24.15
N THR A 39 -43.75 41.69 -24.05
CA THR A 39 -43.90 40.32 -24.55
C THR A 39 -44.29 39.38 -23.42
N ARG A 40 -45.30 38.54 -23.66
CA ARG A 40 -45.66 37.45 -22.74
C ARG A 40 -44.76 36.25 -22.99
N MET A 41 -43.86 35.96 -22.06
CA MET A 41 -43.05 34.76 -22.05
C MET A 41 -43.86 33.62 -21.44
N VAL A 42 -43.97 32.52 -22.18
CA VAL A 42 -44.66 31.30 -21.75
C VAL A 42 -43.67 30.16 -21.81
N GLU A 43 -43.53 29.43 -20.70
CA GLU A 43 -42.69 28.23 -20.66
C GLU A 43 -43.27 27.17 -21.59
N THR A 44 -42.43 26.61 -22.47
CA THR A 44 -42.86 25.57 -23.40
C THR A 44 -43.11 24.26 -22.67
N PRO A 45 -44.25 23.58 -22.88
CA PRO A 45 -44.53 22.30 -22.22
C PRO A 45 -43.47 21.27 -22.64
N VAL A 46 -42.82 20.68 -21.63
CA VAL A 46 -41.77 19.65 -21.82
C VAL A 46 -42.39 18.26 -21.79
N ASP A 47 -42.08 17.43 -22.78
CA ASP A 47 -42.52 16.02 -22.85
C ASP A 47 -41.88 15.19 -21.72
N LEU A 48 -42.71 14.40 -21.05
CA LEU A 48 -42.31 13.57 -19.91
C LEU A 48 -41.55 12.31 -20.31
N LEU A 49 -41.68 11.86 -21.56
CA LEU A 49 -41.01 10.65 -22.07
C LEU A 49 -39.78 10.96 -22.93
N GLU A 50 -39.46 12.23 -23.14
CA GLU A 50 -38.31 12.64 -23.94
C GLU A 50 -36.99 12.39 -23.17
N PRO A 51 -36.03 11.66 -23.75
CA PRO A 51 -34.74 11.41 -23.10
C PRO A 51 -33.88 12.68 -23.02
N PRO A 52 -32.87 12.73 -22.12
CA PRO A 52 -31.99 13.90 -21.98
C PRO A 52 -31.27 14.25 -23.29
N LYS A 53 -31.44 15.49 -23.76
CA LYS A 53 -30.90 15.97 -25.06
C LYS A 53 -29.37 16.13 -25.08
N SER A 54 -28.73 16.29 -23.92
CA SER A 54 -27.29 16.60 -23.82
C SER A 54 -26.50 15.54 -23.06
N LYS A 55 -25.27 15.29 -23.52
CA LYS A 55 -24.32 14.41 -22.84
C LYS A 55 -23.42 15.23 -21.92
N HIS A 56 -23.05 14.67 -20.76
CA HIS A 56 -22.11 15.31 -19.85
C HIS A 56 -20.69 15.33 -20.46
N LYS A 57 -20.14 16.52 -20.68
CA LYS A 57 -18.75 16.71 -21.13
C LYS A 57 -17.85 16.92 -19.91
N ARG A 58 -16.80 16.10 -19.77
CA ARG A 58 -15.74 16.36 -18.78
C ARG A 58 -14.80 17.43 -19.34
N VAL A 59 -14.73 18.56 -18.67
CA VAL A 59 -13.81 19.65 -18.96
C VAL A 59 -12.71 19.70 -17.89
N PRO A 60 -11.47 20.11 -18.25
CA PRO A 60 -10.42 20.37 -17.26
C PRO A 60 -10.91 21.36 -16.21
N LYS A 61 -10.37 21.24 -15.00
CA LYS A 61 -10.73 22.16 -13.91
C LYS A 61 -10.36 23.59 -14.33
N ALA A 62 -11.30 24.52 -14.19
CA ALA A 62 -11.06 25.93 -14.45
C ALA A 62 -9.89 26.43 -13.59
N PHE A 63 -9.18 27.45 -14.09
CA PHE A 63 -8.14 28.11 -13.32
C PHE A 63 -8.74 28.61 -11.99
N GLY A 64 -8.02 28.36 -10.89
CA GLY A 64 -8.48 28.75 -9.56
C GLY A 64 -8.53 30.28 -9.41
N SER A 65 -9.06 30.75 -8.28
CA SER A 65 -8.86 32.14 -7.89
C SER A 65 -7.37 32.47 -7.83
N LEU A 66 -7.02 33.74 -8.01
CA LEU A 66 -5.64 34.18 -7.87
C LEU A 66 -5.06 33.73 -6.51
N PRO A 67 -3.79 33.29 -6.46
CA PRO A 67 -3.17 32.84 -5.23
C PRO A 67 -3.17 33.98 -4.21
N VAL A 68 -3.69 33.71 -3.02
CA VAL A 68 -3.66 34.65 -1.90
C VAL A 68 -2.23 34.75 -1.37
N HIS A 69 -1.81 35.97 -1.00
CA HIS A 69 -0.49 36.18 -0.41
C HIS A 69 -0.38 35.47 0.94
N ALA A 70 0.55 34.53 1.04
CA ALA A 70 0.88 33.89 2.30
C ALA A 70 1.85 34.77 3.10
N VAL A 71 1.47 35.10 4.34
CA VAL A 71 2.29 35.90 5.26
C VAL A 71 3.08 34.94 6.14
N TYR A 72 4.36 34.74 5.81
CA TYR A 72 5.29 33.93 6.61
C TYR A 72 6.18 34.83 7.48
N SER A 73 6.74 34.26 8.55
CA SER A 73 7.87 34.89 9.23
C SER A 73 9.12 34.85 8.35
N SER A 74 10.13 35.65 8.68
CA SER A 74 11.40 35.64 7.96
C SER A 74 12.03 34.24 7.96
N PRO A 75 12.70 33.82 6.85
CA PRO A 75 13.31 32.51 6.77
C PRO A 75 14.32 32.30 7.90
N ARG A 76 14.21 31.17 8.61
CA ARG A 76 15.18 30.81 9.64
C ARG A 76 16.52 30.45 8.98
N PRO A 77 17.67 30.88 9.54
CA PRO A 77 18.97 30.49 9.00
C PRO A 77 19.15 28.98 9.14
N VAL A 78 19.52 28.34 8.04
CA VAL A 78 19.84 26.91 8.01
C VAL A 78 21.35 26.77 8.07
N THR A 79 21.86 26.01 9.04
CA THR A 79 23.28 25.67 9.11
C THR A 79 23.62 24.60 8.07
N ILE A 80 24.86 24.61 7.58
CA ILE A 80 25.36 23.60 6.62
C ILE A 80 25.20 22.19 7.19
N LYS A 81 25.46 22.01 8.49
CA LYS A 81 25.25 20.75 9.19
C LYS A 81 23.80 20.27 9.09
N ASN A 82 22.83 21.14 9.38
CA ASN A 82 21.42 20.77 9.29
C ASN A 82 21.08 20.32 7.87
N GLN A 83 21.53 21.05 6.84
CA GLN A 83 21.28 20.64 5.45
C GLN A 83 21.89 19.28 5.10
N GLN A 84 23.10 18.99 5.60
CA GLN A 84 23.77 17.70 5.39
C GLN A 84 23.08 16.56 6.13
N ASP A 85 22.60 16.78 7.36
CA ASP A 85 21.86 15.79 8.15
C ASP A 85 20.55 15.38 7.46
N TRP A 86 19.96 16.27 6.66
CA TRP A 86 18.77 16.01 5.85
C TRP A 86 19.08 15.49 4.44
N ASN A 87 20.33 15.14 4.13
CA ASN A 87 20.68 14.53 2.85
C ASN A 87 20.28 13.05 2.83
N ILE A 88 19.16 12.75 2.16
CA ILE A 88 18.60 11.41 2.08
C ILE A 88 19.37 10.60 1.00
N PRO A 89 20.00 9.47 1.35
CA PRO A 89 20.68 8.63 0.37
C PRO A 89 19.69 8.00 -0.63
N PRO A 90 20.12 7.74 -1.88
CA PRO A 90 19.24 7.15 -2.89
C PRO A 90 18.83 5.73 -2.51
N CYS A 91 17.57 5.38 -2.78
CA CYS A 91 17.03 4.05 -2.56
C CYS A 91 17.53 3.08 -3.62
N VAL A 92 18.34 2.10 -3.23
CA VAL A 92 18.74 0.98 -4.10
C VAL A 92 18.07 -0.28 -3.58
N SER A 93 17.17 -0.84 -4.38
CA SER A 93 16.42 -2.04 -4.01
C SER A 93 17.12 -3.32 -4.50
N ASN A 94 16.84 -4.44 -3.85
CA ASN A 94 17.36 -5.76 -4.28
C ASN A 94 16.52 -6.40 -5.41
N TRP A 95 15.27 -5.97 -5.57
CA TRP A 95 14.29 -6.63 -6.45
C TRP A 95 13.93 -5.78 -7.67
N GLU A 96 13.78 -4.49 -7.49
CA GLU A 96 13.30 -3.55 -8.49
C GLU A 96 14.39 -2.58 -8.94
N ASN A 97 14.52 -2.46 -10.26
CA ASN A 97 15.36 -1.48 -10.93
C ASN A 97 14.66 -1.08 -12.24
N LEU A 98 13.67 -0.19 -12.14
CA LEU A 98 12.76 0.16 -13.24
C LEU A 98 13.50 0.70 -14.47
N GLU A 99 14.54 1.50 -14.25
CA GLU A 99 15.33 2.13 -15.31
C GLU A 99 16.56 1.29 -15.71
N GLY A 100 16.75 0.12 -15.08
CA GLY A 100 17.80 -0.82 -15.47
C GLY A 100 19.23 -0.35 -15.19
N TYR A 101 19.43 0.58 -14.25
CA TYR A 101 20.75 1.12 -13.94
C TYR A 101 21.79 0.05 -13.57
N GLU A 102 23.00 0.19 -14.10
CA GLU A 102 24.15 -0.61 -13.70
C GLU A 102 24.73 -0.04 -12.41
N ILE A 103 24.36 -0.66 -11.29
CA ILE A 103 24.81 -0.24 -9.97
C ILE A 103 25.95 -1.16 -9.53
N PRO A 104 27.15 -0.63 -9.23
CA PRO A 104 28.28 -1.45 -8.81
C PRO A 104 27.96 -2.17 -7.50
N LEU A 105 28.51 -3.37 -7.36
CA LEU A 105 28.27 -4.25 -6.20
C LEU A 105 28.55 -3.57 -4.85
N THR A 106 29.61 -2.76 -4.79
CA THR A 106 29.97 -2.00 -3.58
C THR A 106 28.87 -1.04 -3.12
N LYS A 107 28.18 -0.37 -4.06
CA LYS A 107 27.08 0.54 -3.73
C LYS A 107 25.81 -0.24 -3.38
N ARG A 108 25.53 -1.35 -4.06
CA ARG A 108 24.40 -2.25 -3.70
C ARG A 108 24.56 -2.80 -2.28
N LEU A 109 25.74 -3.32 -1.93
CA LEU A 109 26.03 -3.87 -0.60
C LEU A 109 25.91 -2.80 0.50
N LYS A 110 26.38 -1.58 0.24
CA LYS A 110 26.25 -0.46 1.18
C LYS A 110 24.81 -0.02 1.40
N ALA A 111 24.00 0.03 0.35
CA ALA A 111 22.58 0.37 0.45
C ALA A 111 21.77 -0.75 1.12
N TYR A 112 22.16 -2.01 0.91
CA TYR A 112 21.49 -3.17 1.47
C TYR A 112 21.69 -3.29 2.99
N ASN A 113 22.87 -2.93 3.50
CA ASN A 113 23.29 -3.39 4.82
C ASN A 113 23.10 -2.34 5.93
N GLY A 114 21.91 -2.38 6.54
CA GLY A 114 21.84 -2.40 8.02
C GLY A 114 22.36 -3.73 8.60
N ARG A 115 22.47 -4.80 7.79
CA ARG A 115 22.98 -6.13 8.17
C ARG A 115 24.38 -6.14 8.76
N GLY A 116 25.29 -5.25 8.35
CA GLY A 116 26.62 -5.14 8.97
C GLY A 116 26.56 -4.78 10.46
N ILE A 117 25.45 -4.18 10.91
CA ILE A 117 25.21 -3.86 12.32
C ILE A 117 24.62 -5.09 13.04
N TYR A 118 23.83 -5.94 12.38
CA TYR A 118 23.21 -7.11 13.01
C TYR A 118 24.10 -8.37 12.99
N ASP A 119 24.88 -8.58 11.92
CA ASP A 119 25.66 -9.80 11.72
C ASP A 119 26.91 -9.85 12.63
N PHE A 120 27.51 -8.72 12.98
CA PHE A 120 28.69 -8.69 13.88
C PHE A 120 28.35 -8.41 15.35
N VAL A 121 27.17 -7.86 15.65
CA VAL A 121 26.80 -7.45 17.03
C VAL A 121 25.89 -8.48 17.71
N ASN A 122 25.14 -9.31 16.97
CA ASN A 122 24.13 -10.21 17.56
C ASN A 122 24.35 -11.71 17.27
N LEU A 123 25.46 -12.12 16.67
CA LEU A 123 25.81 -13.56 16.56
C LEU A 123 26.47 -14.08 17.84
N GLU A 124 25.85 -13.82 18.99
CA GLU A 124 26.25 -14.42 20.25
C GLU A 124 25.70 -15.85 20.33
N ILE A 125 26.57 -16.85 20.11
CA ILE A 125 26.19 -18.26 20.20
C ILE A 125 25.98 -18.61 21.68
N ASN A 126 24.83 -19.20 22.00
CA ASN A 126 24.51 -19.61 23.37
C ASN A 126 25.50 -20.67 23.90
N ASN A 127 26.06 -20.45 25.09
CA ASN A 127 26.98 -21.38 25.76
C ASN A 127 26.40 -22.77 26.04
N ASN A 128 25.07 -22.93 26.05
CA ASN A 128 24.44 -24.24 26.18
C ASN A 128 24.77 -25.17 25.01
N PHE A 129 25.07 -24.64 23.82
CA PHE A 129 25.52 -25.45 22.69
C PHE A 129 26.85 -26.15 23.00
N ALA A 130 27.80 -25.46 23.63
CA ALA A 130 29.08 -26.05 24.04
C ALA A 130 28.89 -27.10 25.15
N LYS A 131 27.98 -26.86 26.09
CA LYS A 131 27.66 -27.85 27.14
C LYS A 131 27.09 -29.13 26.55
N VAL A 132 26.14 -29.01 25.62
CA VAL A 132 25.51 -30.17 24.96
C VAL A 132 26.51 -30.93 24.10
N SER A 133 27.35 -30.24 23.32
CA SER A 133 28.37 -30.91 22.50
C SER A 133 29.36 -31.71 23.35
N ASN A 134 29.78 -31.15 24.49
CA ASN A 134 30.72 -31.82 25.39
C ASN A 134 30.09 -33.05 26.03
N VAL A 135 28.86 -32.93 26.55
CA VAL A 135 28.13 -34.06 27.15
C VAL A 135 27.90 -35.18 26.14
N LEU A 136 27.56 -34.85 24.88
CA LEU A 136 27.37 -35.85 23.82
C LEU A 136 28.67 -36.58 23.47
N ASN A 137 29.79 -35.86 23.35
CA ASN A 137 31.09 -36.47 23.07
C ASN A 137 31.53 -37.40 24.20
N GLU A 138 31.34 -36.98 25.46
CA GLU A 138 31.62 -37.84 26.62
C GLU A 138 30.73 -39.08 26.66
N ALA A 139 29.44 -38.93 26.35
CA ALA A 139 28.51 -40.05 26.32
C ALA A 139 28.87 -41.06 25.22
N ASP A 140 29.26 -40.59 24.03
CA ASP A 140 29.69 -41.47 22.93
C ASP A 140 30.95 -42.26 23.31
N GLN A 141 31.94 -41.60 23.92
CA GLN A 141 33.17 -42.25 24.37
C GLN A 141 32.89 -43.35 25.39
N ARG A 142 32.06 -43.07 26.41
CA ARG A 142 31.66 -44.07 27.42
C ARG A 142 30.87 -45.22 26.80
N ALA A 143 30.00 -44.94 25.84
CA ALA A 143 29.24 -45.99 25.15
C ALA A 143 30.17 -46.93 24.36
N ARG A 144 31.18 -46.39 23.67
CA ARG A 144 32.19 -47.19 22.95
C ARG A 144 33.00 -48.07 23.88
N GLU A 145 33.44 -47.53 25.02
CA GLU A 145 34.19 -48.28 26.03
C GLU A 145 33.34 -49.42 26.62
N ALA A 146 32.08 -49.14 26.98
CA ALA A 146 31.16 -50.15 27.49
C ALA A 146 30.88 -51.28 26.46
N ILE A 147 30.79 -50.92 25.18
CA ILE A 147 30.64 -51.91 24.09
C ILE A 147 31.91 -52.75 23.96
N SER A 148 33.11 -52.15 24.01
CA SER A 148 34.38 -52.89 23.92
C SER A 148 34.51 -53.89 25.06
N MET A 149 34.27 -53.46 26.30
CA MET A 149 34.34 -54.34 27.48
C MET A 149 33.31 -55.47 27.39
N ARG A 150 32.09 -55.18 26.93
CA ARG A 150 31.05 -56.21 26.76
C ARG A 150 31.44 -57.24 25.70
N LEU A 151 32.03 -56.80 24.59
CA LEU A 151 32.51 -57.70 23.53
C LEU A 151 33.68 -58.57 24.01
N GLU A 152 34.62 -58.01 24.76
CA GLU A 152 35.74 -58.76 25.36
C GLU A 152 35.22 -59.84 26.33
N MET A 153 34.33 -59.46 27.25
CA MET A 153 33.74 -60.41 28.20
C MET A 153 32.91 -61.50 27.49
N GLN A 154 32.18 -61.15 26.42
CA GLN A 154 31.46 -62.15 25.60
C GLN A 154 32.43 -63.14 24.95
N LYS A 155 33.53 -62.67 24.36
CA LYS A 155 34.58 -63.52 23.77
C LYS A 155 35.23 -64.44 24.81
N GLU A 156 35.53 -63.93 26.01
CA GLU A 156 36.09 -64.76 27.09
C GLU A 156 35.12 -65.85 27.56
N MET A 157 33.84 -65.50 27.72
CA MET A 157 32.79 -66.44 28.10
C MET A 157 32.58 -67.53 27.03
N GLU A 158 32.66 -67.18 25.75
CA GLU A 158 32.61 -68.12 24.63
C GLU A 158 33.83 -69.06 24.63
N MET A 159 35.05 -68.53 24.77
CA MET A 159 36.26 -69.36 24.89
C MET A 159 36.22 -70.30 26.10
N MET A 160 35.68 -69.86 27.25
CA MET A 160 35.50 -70.75 28.40
C MET A 160 34.46 -71.85 28.15
N LYS A 161 33.39 -71.57 27.39
CA LYS A 161 32.39 -72.57 27.02
C LYS A 161 32.96 -73.59 26.04
N GLU A 162 33.65 -73.15 25.00
CA GLU A 162 34.31 -74.05 24.02
C GLU A 162 35.31 -74.98 24.70
N LYS A 163 36.13 -74.47 25.64
CA LYS A 163 37.04 -75.31 26.44
C LYS A 163 36.29 -76.36 27.26
N ARG A 164 35.17 -75.99 27.92
CA ARG A 164 34.35 -76.93 28.71
C ARG A 164 33.64 -78.00 27.86
N GLU A 165 33.32 -77.69 26.61
CA GLU A 165 32.70 -78.64 25.69
C GLU A 165 33.75 -79.58 25.06
N GLY A 166 34.97 -79.10 24.81
CA GLY A 166 36.09 -79.92 24.36
C GLY A 166 36.60 -80.94 25.39
N ASP A 167 36.57 -80.62 26.69
CA ASP A 167 36.95 -81.55 27.77
C ASP A 167 35.91 -82.67 28.04
N LYS A 168 34.73 -82.60 27.41
CA LYS A 168 33.65 -83.59 27.55
C LYS A 168 33.56 -84.59 26.39
N ALA A 169 34.49 -84.53 25.43
CA ALA A 169 34.63 -85.46 24.31
C ALA A 169 35.87 -86.35 24.51
#